data_AF-A0A1Y3E9E0-F1
#
_entry.id   AF-A0A1Y3E9E0-F1
#
_cell.length_a   1.000
_cell.length_b   1.000
_cell.length_c   1.000
_cell.angle_alpha   90.00
_cell.angle_beta   90.00
_cell.angle_gamma   90.00
#
_symmetry.space_group_name_H-M   'P 1'
#
loop_
_entity.id
_entity.type
_entity.pdbx_description
1 polymer ?
#
loop_
_entity_poly.entity_id
_entity_poly.type
_entity_poly.pdbx_seq_one_letter_code
_entity_poly.pdbx_strand_id
1 'polypeptide(L)'
;LQKSSKLFSGSKTSIPGEREHLWKPASVKKSRKGGTVVTVVDDGQMEGVVSTSAAQSLMPLESLERFATYFRQKRISLGFTQQQVGDALGLRYNSYFSQTTISRFEDLNLSVRNMNKLRPLIQQWIIDTERMFEDGTI
;
A
#
# COMPACT_ATOMS: atom_id res chain seq x y z
N LEU A 1 -12.56 30.90 -78.23
CA LEU A 1 -11.31 31.34 -77.58
C LEU A 1 -11.07 30.46 -76.35
N GLN A 2 -9.94 29.74 -76.33
CA GLN A 2 -9.15 29.19 -75.20
C GLN A 2 -9.93 28.75 -73.91
N LYS A 3 -10.16 27.45 -73.69
CA LYS A 3 -9.34 26.43 -72.97
C LYS A 3 -8.92 26.80 -71.53
N SER A 4 -9.26 25.89 -70.60
CA SER A 4 -8.61 25.49 -69.32
C SER A 4 -9.66 25.38 -68.21
N SER A 5 -9.75 24.36 -67.34
CA SER A 5 -8.71 23.48 -66.82
C SER A 5 -9.29 22.35 -65.95
N LYS A 6 -8.60 21.21 -66.01
CA LYS A 6 -8.22 20.30 -64.90
C LYS A 6 -9.28 19.35 -64.30
N LEU A 7 -9.08 18.08 -64.70
CA LEU A 7 -9.31 16.85 -63.96
C LEU A 7 -8.85 16.94 -62.50
N PHE A 8 -9.68 16.48 -61.57
CA PHE A 8 -9.23 16.05 -60.25
C PHE A 8 -9.96 14.75 -59.87
N SER A 9 -9.22 13.64 -59.94
CA SER A 9 -9.60 12.36 -59.36
C SER A 9 -9.35 12.43 -57.85
N GLY A 10 -10.43 12.50 -57.07
CA GLY A 10 -10.37 12.44 -55.62
C GLY A 10 -10.26 11.01 -55.14
N SER A 11 -9.05 10.61 -54.79
CA SER A 11 -8.71 9.31 -54.19
C SER A 11 -9.34 9.16 -52.80
N LYS A 12 -9.90 7.98 -52.57
CA LYS A 12 -10.44 7.47 -51.31
C LYS A 12 -9.29 7.31 -50.31
N THR A 13 -9.32 8.03 -49.19
CA THR A 13 -8.40 7.78 -48.07
C THR A 13 -9.17 7.68 -46.75
N SER A 14 -9.05 6.51 -46.14
CA SER A 14 -9.59 6.09 -44.85
C SER A 14 -9.29 7.03 -43.69
N ILE A 15 -10.28 7.18 -42.81
CA ILE A 15 -10.10 7.41 -41.37
C ILE A 15 -10.78 6.20 -40.69
N PRO A 16 -10.07 5.44 -39.82
CA PRO A 16 -10.30 5.64 -38.39
C PRO A 16 -9.09 5.33 -37.48
N GLY A 17 -9.08 5.96 -36.30
CA GLY A 17 -8.48 5.36 -35.10
C GLY A 17 -7.26 6.09 -34.55
N GLU A 18 -7.45 7.33 -34.09
CA GLU A 18 -6.47 8.02 -33.26
C GLU A 18 -6.64 7.62 -31.80
N ARG A 19 -5.50 7.24 -31.19
CA ARG A 19 -5.17 7.22 -29.74
C ARG A 19 -6.15 6.56 -28.78
N GLU A 20 -5.82 5.32 -28.41
CA GLU A 20 -5.93 4.86 -27.03
C GLU A 20 -4.60 4.20 -26.67
N HIS A 21 -3.83 4.89 -25.81
CA HIS A 21 -2.61 4.36 -25.20
C HIS A 21 -3.02 3.24 -24.24
N LEU A 22 -3.19 2.04 -24.81
CA LEU A 22 -3.42 0.82 -24.07
C LEU A 22 -2.27 0.59 -23.10
N TRP A 23 -2.53 0.89 -21.83
CA TRP A 23 -1.84 0.34 -20.68
C TRP A 23 -1.57 -1.16 -20.92
N LYS A 24 -0.29 -1.50 -21.16
CA LYS A 24 0.16 -2.89 -21.19
C LYS A 24 0.66 -3.26 -19.80
N PRO A 25 -0.04 -4.11 -19.04
CA PRO A 25 0.61 -4.74 -17.89
C PRO A 25 1.65 -5.74 -18.41
N ALA A 26 2.91 -5.53 -18.06
CA ALA A 26 3.98 -6.50 -18.32
C ALA A 26 3.63 -7.84 -17.64
N SER A 27 3.44 -8.88 -18.45
CA SER A 27 3.24 -10.25 -18.00
C SER A 27 4.52 -10.76 -17.33
N VAL A 28 4.60 -10.66 -16.00
CA VAL A 28 5.61 -11.35 -15.20
C VAL A 28 5.23 -12.83 -15.13
N LYS A 29 5.94 -13.66 -15.91
CA LYS A 29 5.97 -15.11 -15.72
C LYS A 29 6.96 -15.43 -14.62
N LYS A 30 6.49 -15.77 -13.41
CA LYS A 30 7.32 -16.41 -12.37
C LYS A 30 6.91 -17.87 -12.23
N SER A 31 7.74 -18.72 -12.83
CA SER A 31 7.80 -20.15 -12.59
C SER A 31 8.42 -20.42 -11.22
N ARG A 32 7.73 -21.15 -10.35
CA ARG A 32 8.36 -21.89 -9.24
C ARG A 32 7.74 -23.28 -9.17
N LYS A 33 8.52 -24.27 -9.59
CA LYS A 33 8.28 -25.70 -9.34
C LYS A 33 8.83 -26.07 -7.96
N GLY A 34 8.06 -26.88 -7.23
CA GLY A 34 8.58 -28.01 -6.47
C GLY A 34 8.79 -27.81 -4.96
N GLY A 35 8.27 -28.78 -4.18
CA GLY A 35 9.03 -29.38 -3.09
C GLY A 35 8.44 -29.29 -1.70
N THR A 36 7.65 -30.31 -1.34
CA THR A 36 7.19 -30.71 -0.01
C THR A 36 8.28 -30.80 1.06
N VAL A 37 7.98 -30.39 2.30
CA VAL A 37 8.31 -31.20 3.49
C VAL A 37 7.31 -30.90 4.62
N VAL A 38 6.61 -31.95 5.04
CA VAL A 38 5.88 -32.05 6.30
C VAL A 38 6.87 -32.40 7.41
N THR A 39 6.79 -31.70 8.54
CA THR A 39 7.35 -32.18 9.81
C THR A 39 6.22 -32.18 10.83
N VAL A 40 5.70 -33.38 11.08
CA VAL A 40 4.95 -33.72 12.29
C VAL A 40 5.97 -33.96 13.40
N VAL A 41 5.81 -33.27 14.53
CA VAL A 41 6.44 -33.63 15.81
C VAL A 41 5.35 -33.63 16.87
N ASP A 42 5.27 -34.76 17.54
CA ASP A 42 4.25 -35.19 18.50
C ASP A 42 4.79 -35.14 19.93
N ASP A 43 3.85 -35.03 20.88
CA ASP A 43 3.84 -35.33 22.32
C ASP A 43 4.89 -34.74 23.29
N GLY A 44 4.39 -34.19 24.42
CA GLY A 44 5.23 -33.82 25.56
C GLY A 44 4.58 -32.90 26.60
N GLN A 45 3.66 -33.44 27.39
CA GLN A 45 3.13 -32.88 28.64
C GLN A 45 4.25 -32.54 29.66
N MET A 46 4.26 -31.33 30.23
CA MET A 46 4.58 -31.12 31.65
C MET A 46 3.95 -29.83 32.18
N GLU A 47 2.97 -29.99 33.07
CA GLU A 47 2.37 -28.91 33.87
C GLU A 47 3.41 -28.43 34.90
N GLY A 48 4.08 -27.33 34.59
CA GLY A 48 5.03 -26.65 35.46
C GLY A 48 4.45 -25.33 35.96
N VAL A 49 4.01 -25.34 37.21
CA VAL A 49 3.65 -24.15 37.99
C VAL A 49 4.84 -23.18 38.07
N VAL A 50 4.66 -21.94 37.59
CA VAL A 50 4.99 -20.65 38.24
C VAL A 50 5.24 -19.51 37.22
N SER A 51 4.70 -18.33 37.55
CA SER A 51 5.07 -16.99 37.08
C SER A 51 4.44 -16.45 35.79
N THR A 52 3.43 -15.59 35.98
CA THR A 52 3.30 -14.26 35.37
C THR A 52 4.15 -13.97 34.11
N SER A 53 3.64 -14.26 32.91
CA SER A 53 4.10 -13.60 31.67
C SER A 53 3.19 -13.73 30.44
N ALA A 54 1.96 -14.27 30.54
CA ALA A 54 1.06 -14.36 29.38
C ALA A 54 0.45 -13.00 28.94
N ALA A 55 0.39 -12.02 29.85
CA ALA A 55 -0.17 -10.69 29.56
C ALA A 55 0.74 -9.81 28.67
N GLN A 56 2.03 -10.10 28.56
CA GLN A 56 2.95 -9.29 27.77
C GLN A 56 2.99 -9.68 26.28
N SER A 57 2.50 -10.86 25.90
CA SER A 57 2.49 -11.30 24.49
C SER A 57 1.18 -10.99 23.75
N LEU A 58 0.08 -10.71 24.45
CA LEU A 58 -1.21 -10.33 23.85
C LEU A 58 -1.39 -8.81 23.73
N MET A 59 -0.74 -8.04 24.60
CA MET A 59 -0.70 -6.57 24.53
C MET A 59 -0.16 -6.00 23.20
N PRO A 60 0.87 -6.57 22.52
CA PRO A 60 1.41 -5.99 21.30
C PRO A 60 0.45 -6.09 20.10
N LEU A 61 -0.24 -7.22 19.94
CA LEU A 61 -1.18 -7.43 18.82
C LEU A 61 -2.46 -6.65 19.03
N GLU A 62 -3.09 -6.75 20.20
CA GLU A 62 -4.30 -5.97 20.52
C GLU A 62 -4.02 -4.46 20.44
N SER A 63 -2.83 -4.03 20.86
CA SER A 63 -2.40 -2.63 20.71
C SER A 63 -2.15 -2.24 19.25
N LEU A 64 -1.78 -3.19 18.38
CA LEU A 64 -1.56 -2.96 16.95
C LEU A 64 -2.87 -2.85 16.16
N GLU A 65 -3.87 -3.68 16.48
CA GLU A 65 -5.22 -3.58 15.88
C GLU A 65 -5.87 -2.23 16.17
N ARG A 66 -5.80 -1.81 17.44
CA ARG A 66 -6.25 -0.47 17.87
C ARG A 66 -5.49 0.62 17.14
N PHE A 67 -4.16 0.48 17.01
CA PHE A 67 -3.33 1.46 16.32
C PHE A 67 -3.67 1.58 14.83
N ALA A 68 -3.83 0.46 14.11
CA ALA A 68 -4.17 0.47 12.69
C ALA A 68 -5.54 1.13 12.44
N THR A 69 -6.52 0.83 13.28
CA THR A 69 -7.85 1.44 13.23
C THR A 69 -7.79 2.95 13.50
N TYR A 70 -7.07 3.35 14.55
CA TYR A 70 -6.86 4.76 14.90
C TYR A 70 -6.15 5.52 13.78
N PHE A 71 -5.08 4.95 13.21
CA PHE A 71 -4.37 5.53 12.08
C PHE A 71 -5.29 5.74 10.88
N ARG A 72 -6.09 4.74 10.50
CA ARG A 72 -7.06 4.86 9.40
C ARG A 72 -8.06 5.99 9.66
N GLN A 73 -8.60 6.08 10.88
CA GLN A 73 -9.53 7.12 11.26
C GLN A 73 -8.89 8.51 11.17
N LYS A 74 -7.67 8.67 11.71
CA LYS A 74 -6.94 9.94 11.67
C LYS A 74 -6.60 10.36 10.25
N ARG A 75 -6.10 9.45 9.43
CA ARG A 75 -5.82 9.71 8.01
C ARG A 75 -7.06 10.25 7.29
N ILE A 76 -8.21 9.59 7.45
CA ILE A 76 -9.47 10.01 6.82
C ILE A 76 -9.94 11.36 7.38
N SER A 77 -9.86 11.54 8.70
CA SER A 77 -10.25 12.79 9.38
C SER A 77 -9.43 13.99 8.93
N LEU A 78 -8.15 13.80 8.67
CA LEU A 78 -7.22 14.83 8.18
C LEU A 78 -7.27 14.98 6.65
N GLY A 79 -8.12 14.21 5.95
CA GLY A 79 -8.29 14.32 4.50
C GLY A 79 -7.15 13.74 3.66
N PHE A 80 -6.26 12.93 4.24
CA PHE A 80 -5.14 12.34 3.50
C PHE A 80 -5.54 11.08 2.75
N THR A 81 -5.09 10.93 1.51
CA THR A 81 -5.15 9.65 0.78
C THR A 81 -4.01 8.71 1.21
N GLN A 82 -4.18 7.41 0.99
CA GLN A 82 -3.14 6.42 1.30
C GLN A 82 -1.82 6.69 0.54
N GLN A 83 -1.90 7.18 -0.71
CA GLN A 83 -0.71 7.55 -1.48
C GLN A 83 -0.02 8.79 -0.88
N GLN A 84 -0.77 9.83 -0.54
CA GLN A 84 -0.22 11.05 0.07
C GLN A 84 0.45 10.78 1.42
N VAL A 85 -0.08 9.85 2.23
CA VAL A 85 0.62 9.45 3.48
C VAL A 85 1.95 8.78 3.16
N GLY A 86 1.98 7.88 2.17
CA GLY A 86 3.21 7.22 1.74
C GLY A 86 4.27 8.19 1.23
N ASP A 87 3.86 9.22 0.50
CA ASP A 87 4.74 10.28 -0.01
C ASP A 87 5.21 11.21 1.13
N ALA A 88 4.33 11.60 2.05
CA ALA A 88 4.66 12.43 3.20
C ALA A 88 5.65 11.75 4.15
N LEU A 89 5.47 10.45 4.39
CA LEU A 89 6.42 9.63 5.14
C LEU A 89 7.79 9.54 4.43
N GLY A 90 7.77 9.47 3.10
CA GLY A 90 8.98 9.55 2.26
C GLY A 90 9.72 10.86 2.44
N LEU A 91 9.03 11.99 2.40
CA LEU A 91 9.64 13.32 2.52
C LEU A 91 10.18 13.62 3.94
N ARG A 92 9.47 13.16 4.99
CA ARG A 92 9.81 13.46 6.40
C ARG A 92 10.83 12.50 7.00
N TYR A 93 10.68 11.21 6.70
CA TYR A 93 11.44 10.14 7.36
C TYR A 93 12.31 9.36 6.38
N ASN A 94 12.41 9.80 5.11
CA ASN A 94 13.15 9.14 4.04
C ASN A 94 12.71 7.68 3.83
N SER A 95 11.43 7.40 4.07
CA SER A 95 10.83 6.07 3.95
C SER A 95 9.54 6.12 3.13
N TYR A 96 9.68 5.89 1.83
CA TYR A 96 8.56 5.93 0.89
C TYR A 96 7.74 4.65 0.96
N PHE A 97 6.43 4.81 1.04
CA PHE A 97 5.49 3.69 0.99
C PHE A 97 4.52 3.88 -0.17
N SER A 98 4.13 2.77 -0.79
CA SER A 98 3.07 2.76 -1.79
C SER A 98 1.70 2.81 -1.13
N GLN A 99 0.68 3.27 -1.86
CA GLN A 99 -0.73 3.11 -1.47
C GLN A 99 -1.06 1.68 -1.01
N THR A 100 -0.58 0.67 -1.74
CA THR A 100 -0.81 -0.75 -1.38
C THR A 100 -0.18 -1.14 -0.05
N THR A 101 0.94 -0.52 0.34
CA THR A 101 1.60 -0.77 1.62
C THR A 101 0.79 -0.15 2.77
N ILE A 102 0.32 1.09 2.59
CA ILE A 102 -0.53 1.76 3.57
C ILE A 102 -1.85 1.01 3.75
N SER A 103 -2.49 0.58 2.67
CA SER A 103 -3.71 -0.24 2.74
C SER A 103 -3.50 -1.54 3.52
N ARG A 104 -2.42 -2.27 3.23
CA ARG A 104 -2.11 -3.51 3.97
C ARG A 104 -1.82 -3.28 5.45
N PHE A 105 -1.25 -2.14 5.82
CA PHE A 105 -1.05 -1.78 7.22
C PHE A 105 -2.40 -1.53 7.92
N GLU A 106 -3.31 -0.78 7.28
CA GLU A 106 -4.66 -0.51 7.81
C GLU A 106 -5.49 -1.79 7.98
N ASP A 107 -5.34 -2.75 7.06
CA ASP A 107 -6.05 -4.03 7.09
C ASP A 107 -5.31 -5.12 7.90
N LEU A 108 -4.23 -4.75 8.61
CA LEU A 108 -3.39 -5.68 9.39
C LEU A 108 -2.81 -6.85 8.56
N ASN A 109 -2.74 -6.68 7.24
CA ASN A 109 -2.33 -7.69 6.27
C ASN A 109 -0.82 -7.62 5.97
N LEU A 110 -0.01 -7.54 7.04
CA LEU A 110 1.45 -7.58 7.00
C LEU A 110 1.95 -8.49 8.12
N SER A 111 3.19 -8.96 8.01
CA SER A 111 3.80 -9.70 9.11
C SER A 111 3.93 -8.82 10.36
N VAL A 112 3.77 -9.40 11.55
CA VAL A 112 3.91 -8.69 12.83
C VAL A 112 5.25 -7.95 12.93
N ARG A 113 6.32 -8.53 12.38
CA ARG A 113 7.65 -7.89 12.30
C ARG A 113 7.65 -6.62 11.45
N ASN A 114 6.93 -6.60 10.33
CA ASN A 114 6.80 -5.41 9.48
C ASN A 114 5.90 -4.37 10.13
N MET A 115 4.79 -4.81 10.73
CA MET A 115 3.88 -3.92 11.45
C MET A 115 4.57 -3.17 12.59
N ASN A 116 5.36 -3.88 13.40
CA ASN A 116 6.14 -3.28 14.49
C ASN A 116 7.20 -2.28 14.01
N LYS A 117 7.71 -2.42 12.77
CA LYS A 117 8.62 -1.44 12.16
C LYS A 117 7.89 -0.19 11.66
N LEU A 118 6.69 -0.36 11.14
CA LEU A 118 5.89 0.74 10.57
C LEU A 118 5.20 1.57 11.66
N ARG A 119 4.78 0.93 12.76
CA ARG A 119 4.11 1.59 13.89
C ARG A 119 4.80 2.88 14.37
N PRO A 120 6.11 2.91 14.72
CA PRO A 120 6.74 4.13 15.20
C PRO A 120 6.78 5.24 14.14
N LEU A 121 6.98 4.91 12.86
CA LEU A 121 6.98 5.88 11.77
C LEU A 121 5.60 6.52 11.57
N ILE A 122 4.56 5.70 11.56
CA ILE A 122 3.18 6.15 11.41
C ILE A 122 2.74 6.95 12.63
N GLN A 123 3.14 6.53 13.83
CA GLN A 123 2.79 7.23 15.07
C GLN A 123 3.38 8.64 15.08
N GLN A 124 4.66 8.79 14.70
CA GLN A 124 5.27 10.11 14.62
C GLN A 124 4.60 10.97 13.53
N TRP A 125 4.24 10.37 12.40
CA TRP A 125 3.52 11.08 11.34
C TRP A 125 2.16 11.61 11.81
N ILE A 126 1.39 10.83 12.58
CA ILE A 126 0.10 11.30 13.14
C ILE A 126 0.34 12.53 14.01
N ILE A 127 1.28 12.47 14.96
CA ILE A 127 1.58 13.57 15.89
C ILE A 127 1.98 14.84 15.14
N ASP A 128 2.90 14.71 14.19
CA ASP A 128 3.38 15.85 13.40
C ASP A 128 2.25 16.46 12.56
N THR A 129 1.41 15.63 11.96
CA THR A 129 0.31 16.08 11.09
C THR A 129 -0.80 16.72 11.92
N GLU A 130 -1.15 16.16 13.08
CA GLU A 130 -2.11 16.76 14.01
C GLU A 130 -1.63 18.12 14.50
N ARG A 131 -0.36 18.24 14.89
CA ARG A 131 0.22 19.53 15.30
C ARG A 131 0.15 20.56 14.18
N MET A 132 0.48 20.17 12.95
CA MET A 132 0.39 21.08 11.80
C MET A 132 -1.05 21.49 11.47
N PHE A 133 -2.00 20.59 11.70
CA PHE A 133 -3.43 20.87 11.52
C PHE A 133 -3.94 21.84 12.59
N GLU A 134 -3.51 21.68 13.85
CA GLU A 134 -3.81 22.61 14.94
C GLU A 134 -3.18 23.99 14.74
N ASP A 135 -1.94 24.02 14.24
CA ASP A 135 -1.20 25.26 13.91
C ASP A 135 -1.73 25.93 12.61
N GLY A 136 -2.70 25.35 11.92
CA GLY A 136 -3.27 25.88 10.66
C GLY A 136 -2.29 25.90 9.48
N THR A 137 -1.24 25.08 9.54
CA THR A 137 -0.19 25.00 8.52
C THR A 137 -0.57 24.08 7.36
N ILE A 138 -1.59 23.25 7.54
CA ILE A 138 -2.20 22.37 6.52
C ILE A 138 -3.72 22.44 6.56
#